data_AF-A0AA35ZAV9-F1
#
_entry.id   AF-A0AA35ZAV9-F1
#
_cell.length_a   1.000
_cell.length_b   1.000
_cell.length_c   1.000
_cell.angle_alpha   90.00
_cell.angle_beta   90.00
_cell.angle_gamma   90.00
#
_symmetry.space_group_name_H-M   'P 1'
#
loop_
_entity.id
_entity.type
_entity.pdbx_description
1 polymer ?
#
loop_
_entity_poly.entity_id
_entity_poly.type
_entity_poly.pdbx_seq_one_letter_code
_entity_poly.pdbx_strand_id
1 'polypeptide(L)'
;MATPDVFLQGEHDIFSSASRFDHTKGDAKSRGFALEKKIEYLESLNDRVSNRRARRWINDRILLELVPRLTGDEIRGLFAPPPWGDEAQPSPFCFTNVGEWDKFRNIDMDKEAGAIEALKGSSSSKKKSRVDADKIAALTAWHRVDCKTRDAFRRSFLPELVNGYEESIRGFVSEAGNEEVLVIYVQDPFHRLLLHGVCEFYNLVSTTEMETKGAKVVKMTKIKKKKAGNNDLPTITLCQFMKMAKGGFCERLLEPLIAEIHSLFFFLLHSRLLDEFLRFSIVQNFMMIQVATYQYLPGRGNNRILKRRCRLRRRVADVGLKASVKMAKKLVKYSVVDAFTDTAFKGNPAAVCWLEEIEKDDKWLQSVATEFNLSETCYLTSIVDHGSENPRFHLRWFTPVAEVELCGHATLAASHFLFESGLVKSNTVEFSTLSGILTAKKVPERSNENGAAQTSFLIELNFPVVPVSDSNDFEVSTIISEILNGVSVVDVKKTASDDILVVLPSGKEIAELKPQFDKMRKAPGRGILFTGLAPNGSGFDFYSRFFCPKYGIDEDPVTGSAHCALAAYWNDKLEKCDFVAYQASPRGGILDIHLDNKNQRVLLRGKAITVMEGSLLV
;
A
#
# COMPACT_ATOMS: atom_id res chain seq x y z
N MET A 1 -3.44 -14.47 40.99
CA MET A 1 -2.88 -15.15 39.82
C MET A 1 -3.74 -16.36 39.55
N ALA A 2 -4.30 -16.48 38.36
CA ALA A 2 -5.02 -17.67 37.89
C ALA A 2 -4.39 -18.04 36.53
N THR A 3 -4.14 -19.32 36.34
CA THR A 3 -3.24 -19.91 35.34
C THR A 3 -3.83 -19.95 33.92
N PRO A 4 -2.99 -20.19 32.89
CA PRO A 4 -3.39 -20.31 31.48
C PRO A 4 -4.38 -21.46 31.17
N ASP A 5 -4.63 -22.34 32.14
CA ASP A 5 -5.40 -23.58 31.95
C ASP A 5 -6.89 -23.34 31.64
N VAL A 6 -7.45 -22.19 32.04
CA VAL A 6 -8.86 -21.85 31.75
C VAL A 6 -9.10 -21.60 30.26
N PHE A 7 -8.09 -21.14 29.51
CA PHE A 7 -8.22 -20.94 28.06
C PHE A 7 -8.12 -22.26 27.27
N LEU A 8 -7.28 -23.20 27.73
CA LEU A 8 -7.10 -24.48 27.08
C LEU A 8 -8.25 -25.46 27.38
N GLN A 9 -8.81 -25.45 28.59
CA GLN A 9 -10.02 -26.23 28.90
C GLN A 9 -11.28 -25.68 28.20
N GLY A 10 -11.41 -24.35 28.09
CA GLY A 10 -12.54 -23.73 27.39
C GLY A 10 -12.57 -24.03 25.89
N GLU A 11 -11.41 -24.01 25.21
CA GLU A 11 -11.35 -24.37 23.78
C GLU A 11 -11.66 -25.87 23.57
N HIS A 12 -11.16 -26.77 24.44
CA HIS A 12 -11.41 -28.20 24.31
C HIS A 12 -12.88 -28.58 24.56
N ASP A 13 -13.56 -27.94 25.52
CA ASP A 13 -14.99 -28.15 25.78
C ASP A 13 -15.88 -27.54 24.68
N ILE A 14 -15.43 -26.47 24.01
CA ILE A 14 -16.13 -25.85 22.88
C ILE A 14 -15.98 -26.68 21.59
N PHE A 15 -14.81 -27.25 21.31
CA PHE A 15 -14.65 -28.18 20.18
C PHE A 15 -15.36 -29.52 20.41
N SER A 16 -15.40 -29.98 21.67
CA SER A 16 -16.20 -31.15 22.08
C SER A 16 -17.71 -30.91 21.92
N SER A 17 -18.20 -29.74 22.33
CA SER A 17 -19.63 -29.39 22.22
C SER A 17 -20.06 -28.94 20.82
N ALA A 18 -19.18 -28.38 19.99
CA ALA A 18 -19.45 -28.08 18.60
C ALA A 18 -19.88 -29.34 17.82
N SER A 19 -19.27 -30.49 18.12
CA SER A 19 -19.69 -31.78 17.52
C SER A 19 -21.06 -32.28 18.00
N ARG A 20 -21.56 -31.80 19.15
CA ARG A 20 -22.90 -32.14 19.67
C ARG A 20 -24.02 -31.29 19.10
N PHE A 21 -23.72 -30.10 18.55
CA PHE A 21 -24.72 -29.18 18.03
C PHE A 21 -24.84 -29.16 16.49
N ASP A 22 -23.85 -29.70 15.76
CA ASP A 22 -23.85 -29.68 14.28
C ASP A 22 -24.48 -30.91 13.62
N HIS A 23 -25.01 -31.86 14.38
CA HIS A 23 -25.77 -32.97 13.82
C HIS A 23 -27.28 -32.68 13.83
N THR A 24 -27.79 -32.16 12.71
CA THR A 24 -28.92 -32.72 11.96
C THR A 24 -29.38 -31.77 10.86
N LYS A 25 -29.70 -32.31 9.68
CA LYS A 25 -30.59 -31.66 8.70
C LYS A 25 -31.96 -31.50 9.38
N GLY A 26 -32.17 -30.38 10.06
CA GLY A 26 -33.35 -30.10 10.87
C GLY A 26 -33.94 -28.73 10.54
N ASP A 27 -35.26 -28.70 10.55
CA ASP A 27 -36.16 -27.59 10.25
C ASP A 27 -35.78 -26.27 10.95
N ALA A 28 -36.15 -25.12 10.37
CA ALA A 28 -35.67 -23.79 10.82
C ALA A 28 -35.86 -23.49 12.32
N LYS A 29 -36.83 -24.14 12.98
CA LYS A 29 -37.06 -24.07 14.43
C LYS A 29 -35.98 -24.76 15.29
N SER A 30 -35.36 -25.84 14.82
CA SER A 30 -34.31 -26.53 15.61
C SER A 30 -32.99 -25.74 15.62
N ARG A 31 -32.73 -24.97 14.56
CA ARG A 31 -31.56 -24.08 14.45
C ARG A 31 -31.64 -22.87 15.38
N GLY A 32 -32.82 -22.26 15.53
CA GLY A 32 -33.02 -21.14 16.47
C GLY A 32 -32.75 -21.54 17.92
N PHE A 33 -33.22 -22.73 18.33
CA PHE A 33 -33.03 -23.27 19.67
C PHE A 33 -31.56 -23.61 19.99
N ALA A 34 -30.77 -24.02 18.99
CA ALA A 34 -29.34 -24.28 19.14
C ALA A 34 -28.53 -22.97 19.28
N LEU A 35 -28.96 -21.89 18.60
CA LEU A 35 -28.34 -20.58 18.67
C LEU A 35 -28.54 -19.92 20.04
N GLU A 36 -29.78 -19.95 20.57
CA GLU A 36 -30.11 -19.39 21.89
C GLU A 36 -29.29 -20.03 23.02
N LYS A 37 -29.17 -21.36 23.04
CA LYS A 37 -28.32 -22.06 24.03
C LYS A 37 -26.84 -21.70 23.94
N LYS A 38 -26.37 -21.39 22.74
CA LYS A 38 -24.97 -21.01 22.50
C LYS A 38 -24.70 -19.58 22.99
N ILE A 39 -25.67 -18.69 22.80
CA ILE A 39 -25.62 -17.31 23.30
C ILE A 39 -25.69 -17.31 24.84
N GLU A 40 -26.63 -18.04 25.45
CA GLU A 40 -26.72 -18.17 26.92
C GLU A 40 -25.42 -18.72 27.54
N TYR A 41 -24.78 -19.69 26.89
CA TYR A 41 -23.48 -20.21 27.35
C TYR A 41 -22.38 -19.14 27.29
N LEU A 42 -22.29 -18.39 26.19
CA LEU A 42 -21.29 -17.32 26.02
C LEU A 42 -21.53 -16.15 26.99
N GLU A 43 -22.79 -15.81 27.27
CA GLU A 43 -23.15 -14.81 28.28
C GLU A 43 -22.79 -15.26 29.70
N SER A 44 -22.96 -16.56 30.02
CA SER A 44 -22.59 -17.13 31.32
C SER A 44 -21.08 -17.09 31.61
N LEU A 45 -20.25 -16.95 30.56
CA LEU A 45 -18.80 -16.78 30.67
C LEU A 45 -18.39 -15.33 30.93
N ASN A 46 -19.25 -14.35 30.64
CA ASN A 46 -18.94 -12.92 30.80
C ASN A 46 -18.72 -12.56 32.28
N ASP A 47 -19.48 -13.18 33.20
CA ASP A 47 -19.35 -12.98 34.65
C ASP A 47 -18.09 -13.63 35.25
N ARG A 48 -17.49 -14.60 34.54
CA ARG A 48 -16.29 -15.33 35.01
C ARG A 48 -14.97 -14.71 34.53
N VAL A 49 -15.04 -13.70 33.66
CA VAL A 49 -13.86 -13.14 32.99
C VAL A 49 -13.56 -11.72 33.46
N SER A 50 -12.43 -11.55 34.16
CA SER A 50 -11.99 -10.26 34.71
C SER A 50 -11.10 -9.44 33.75
N ASN A 51 -10.49 -10.07 32.74
CA ASN A 51 -9.54 -9.43 31.83
C ASN A 51 -10.22 -8.83 30.58
N ARG A 52 -9.89 -7.57 30.26
CA ARG A 52 -10.40 -6.81 29.10
C ARG A 52 -10.26 -7.52 27.76
N ARG A 53 -9.17 -8.25 27.53
CA ARG A 53 -8.93 -8.94 26.24
C ARG A 53 -9.92 -10.09 26.02
N ALA A 54 -10.25 -10.81 27.08
CA ALA A 54 -11.14 -11.95 27.04
C ALA A 54 -12.62 -11.53 27.01
N ARG A 55 -13.00 -10.43 27.70
CA ARG A 55 -14.33 -9.82 27.52
C ARG A 55 -14.55 -9.35 26.08
N ARG A 56 -13.51 -8.77 25.45
CA ARG A 56 -13.60 -8.35 24.05
C ARG A 56 -13.83 -9.55 23.13
N TRP A 57 -13.12 -10.65 23.35
CA TRP A 57 -13.29 -11.87 22.56
C TRP A 57 -14.70 -12.48 22.72
N ILE A 58 -15.23 -12.54 23.95
CA ILE A 58 -16.60 -13.01 24.21
C ILE A 58 -17.63 -12.12 23.49
N ASN A 59 -17.49 -10.80 23.60
CA ASN A 59 -18.38 -9.86 22.93
C ASN A 59 -18.33 -10.00 21.40
N ASP A 60 -17.13 -10.11 20.83
CA ASP A 60 -16.96 -10.31 19.38
C ASP A 60 -17.60 -11.63 18.94
N ARG A 61 -17.56 -12.69 19.77
CA ARG A 61 -18.18 -13.98 19.45
C ARG A 61 -19.70 -13.96 19.56
N ILE A 62 -20.25 -13.30 20.58
CA ILE A 62 -21.69 -13.09 20.72
C ILE A 62 -22.22 -12.30 19.52
N LEU A 63 -21.52 -11.24 19.10
CA LEU A 63 -21.89 -10.45 17.91
C LEU A 63 -21.88 -11.30 16.63
N LEU A 64 -20.92 -12.20 16.46
CA LEU A 64 -20.86 -13.08 15.30
C LEU A 64 -21.99 -14.11 15.25
N GLU A 65 -22.53 -14.52 16.40
CA GLU A 65 -23.67 -15.47 16.48
C GLU A 65 -25.02 -14.74 16.41
N LEU A 66 -25.11 -13.49 16.88
CA LEU A 66 -26.31 -12.64 16.79
C LEU A 66 -26.58 -12.10 15.38
N VAL A 67 -25.55 -11.98 14.56
CA VAL A 67 -25.70 -11.53 13.16
C VAL A 67 -26.14 -12.73 12.32
N PRO A 68 -27.36 -12.72 11.75
CA PRO A 68 -27.81 -13.80 10.89
C PRO A 68 -26.87 -13.92 9.69
N ARG A 69 -26.39 -15.13 9.40
CA ARG A 69 -25.61 -15.39 8.19
C ARG A 69 -26.51 -15.17 6.98
N LEU A 70 -26.23 -14.11 6.23
CA LEU A 70 -26.94 -13.79 5.00
C LEU A 70 -26.86 -14.97 4.03
N THR A 71 -28.01 -15.36 3.49
CA THR A 71 -28.10 -16.36 2.43
C THR A 71 -27.48 -15.83 1.14
N GLY A 72 -27.07 -16.73 0.25
CA GLY A 72 -26.45 -16.34 -1.03
C GLY A 72 -27.33 -15.40 -1.87
N ASP A 73 -28.66 -15.48 -1.73
CA ASP A 73 -29.60 -14.58 -2.40
C ASP A 73 -29.69 -13.19 -1.75
N GLU A 74 -29.59 -13.09 -0.43
CA GLU A 74 -29.53 -11.81 0.28
C GLU A 74 -28.21 -11.07 0.01
N ILE A 75 -27.10 -11.81 -0.11
CA ILE A 75 -25.80 -11.28 -0.52
C ILE A 75 -25.89 -10.78 -1.97
N ARG A 76 -26.52 -11.53 -2.87
CA ARG A 76 -26.79 -11.06 -4.25
C ARG A 76 -27.66 -9.80 -4.28
N GLY A 77 -28.65 -9.70 -3.40
CA GLY A 77 -29.50 -8.51 -3.27
C GLY A 77 -28.78 -7.26 -2.79
N LEU A 78 -27.76 -7.39 -1.93
CA LEU A 78 -26.94 -6.26 -1.45
C LEU A 78 -26.07 -5.62 -2.55
N PHE A 79 -25.79 -6.37 -3.62
CA PHE A 79 -25.03 -5.91 -4.78
C PHE A 79 -25.86 -5.82 -6.06
N ALA A 80 -27.18 -6.01 -5.97
CA ALA A 80 -28.07 -5.74 -7.09
C ALA A 80 -28.12 -4.22 -7.31
N PRO A 81 -27.93 -3.74 -8.56
CA PRO A 81 -28.11 -2.32 -8.84
C PRO A 81 -29.55 -1.89 -8.47
N PRO A 82 -29.73 -0.71 -7.86
CA PRO A 82 -31.04 -0.30 -7.37
C PRO A 82 -32.02 -0.11 -8.54
N PRO A 83 -33.31 -0.41 -8.35
CA PRO A 83 -34.28 -0.44 -9.44
C PRO A 83 -34.87 0.94 -9.66
N TRP A 84 -34.11 1.92 -10.16
CA TRP A 84 -34.70 3.20 -10.60
C TRP A 84 -33.99 3.70 -11.87
N GLY A 85 -34.81 3.98 -12.88
CA GLY A 85 -34.41 4.41 -14.22
C GLY A 85 -33.79 5.80 -14.32
N ASP A 86 -33.54 6.17 -15.57
CA ASP A 86 -32.79 7.29 -16.18
C ASP A 86 -32.76 8.71 -15.57
N GLU A 87 -32.98 8.93 -14.28
CA GLU A 87 -32.83 10.25 -13.64
C GLU A 87 -31.97 10.21 -12.38
N ALA A 88 -30.65 10.12 -12.55
CA ALA A 88 -29.70 10.48 -11.50
C ALA A 88 -29.26 11.94 -11.66
N GLN A 89 -29.48 12.77 -10.63
CA GLN A 89 -28.91 14.12 -10.57
C GLN A 89 -27.37 14.06 -10.62
N PRO A 90 -26.70 14.84 -11.48
CA PRO A 90 -25.25 14.79 -11.60
C PRO A 90 -24.57 15.18 -10.27
N SER A 91 -23.52 14.44 -9.93
CA SER A 91 -22.61 14.77 -8.83
C SER A 91 -22.04 16.19 -9.01
N PRO A 92 -21.71 16.93 -7.93
CA PRO A 92 -21.07 18.25 -8.00
C PRO A 92 -19.78 18.29 -8.84
N PHE A 93 -19.15 17.13 -9.09
CA PHE A 93 -17.99 17.01 -9.98
C PHE A 93 -18.33 17.09 -11.48
N CYS A 94 -19.60 16.88 -11.85
CA CYS A 94 -20.05 16.88 -13.24
C CYS A 94 -20.33 18.30 -13.78
N PHE A 95 -20.24 19.35 -12.96
CA PHE A 95 -20.52 20.74 -13.35
C PHE A 95 -19.27 21.60 -13.60
N THR A 96 -18.08 21.01 -13.69
CA THR A 96 -16.88 21.80 -14.06
C THR A 96 -16.77 21.89 -15.58
N ASN A 97 -17.06 23.08 -16.11
CA ASN A 97 -17.02 23.37 -17.54
C ASN A 97 -15.59 23.18 -18.07
N VAL A 98 -15.42 22.31 -19.07
CA VAL A 98 -14.13 21.97 -19.70
C VAL A 98 -13.33 23.22 -20.12
N GLY A 99 -14.03 24.32 -20.46
CA GLY A 99 -13.40 25.59 -20.81
C GLY A 99 -12.67 26.33 -19.67
N GLU A 100 -12.96 26.04 -18.40
CA GLU A 100 -12.19 26.60 -17.27
C GLU A 100 -10.89 25.83 -17.02
N TRP A 101 -10.89 24.53 -17.32
CA TRP A 101 -9.70 23.68 -17.24
C TRP A 101 -8.67 23.99 -18.33
N ASP A 102 -9.11 24.35 -19.53
CA ASP A 102 -8.19 24.74 -20.61
C ASP A 102 -7.54 26.12 -20.39
N LYS A 103 -8.20 27.02 -19.66
CA LYS A 103 -7.56 28.28 -19.22
C LYS A 103 -6.45 28.04 -18.21
N PHE A 104 -6.55 26.98 -17.39
CA PHE A 104 -5.53 26.61 -16.41
C PHE A 104 -4.32 25.92 -17.07
N ARG A 105 -4.52 25.15 -18.14
CA ARG A 105 -3.43 24.51 -18.90
C ARG A 105 -2.65 25.46 -19.81
N ASN A 106 -3.29 26.57 -20.21
CA ASN A 106 -2.69 27.58 -21.10
C ASN A 106 -2.20 28.83 -20.35
N ILE A 107 -1.90 28.73 -19.05
CA ILE A 107 -1.17 29.78 -18.35
C ILE A 107 0.25 29.80 -18.90
N ASP A 108 0.52 30.82 -19.71
CA ASP A 108 1.80 31.09 -20.34
C ASP A 108 2.87 31.32 -19.26
N MET A 109 3.70 30.30 -19.02
CA MET A 109 4.75 30.26 -18.00
C MET A 109 5.74 31.43 -18.14
N ASP A 110 5.87 32.02 -19.33
CA ASP A 110 6.74 33.17 -19.58
C ASP A 110 6.12 34.48 -19.04
N LYS A 111 4.78 34.59 -19.00
CA LYS A 111 4.09 35.70 -18.31
C LYS A 111 4.17 35.57 -16.80
N GLU A 112 4.15 34.35 -16.27
CA GLU A 112 4.39 34.11 -14.85
C GLU A 112 5.84 34.41 -14.48
N ALA A 113 6.82 34.01 -15.30
CA ALA A 113 8.22 34.36 -15.11
C ALA A 113 8.45 35.88 -15.13
N GLY A 114 7.82 36.60 -16.06
CA GLY A 114 7.84 38.06 -16.12
C GLY A 114 7.15 38.75 -14.93
N ALA A 115 6.04 38.20 -14.44
CA ALA A 115 5.38 38.69 -13.22
C ALA A 115 6.23 38.42 -11.96
N ILE A 116 6.95 37.29 -11.91
CA ILE A 116 7.88 36.93 -10.85
C ILE A 116 9.13 37.83 -10.87
N GLU A 117 9.63 38.21 -12.05
CA GLU A 117 10.71 39.21 -12.18
C GLU A 117 10.25 40.62 -11.74
N ALA A 118 9.03 41.02 -12.10
CA ALA A 118 8.43 42.26 -11.61
C ALA A 118 8.22 42.24 -10.07
N LEU A 119 7.89 41.08 -9.50
CA LEU A 119 7.80 40.89 -8.05
C LEU A 119 9.17 40.89 -7.37
N LYS A 120 10.21 40.28 -7.97
CA LYS A 120 11.59 40.31 -7.45
C LYS A 120 12.18 41.73 -7.44
N GLY A 121 11.86 42.54 -8.45
CA GLY A 121 12.24 43.96 -8.52
C GLY A 121 11.53 44.87 -7.50
N SER A 122 10.49 44.39 -6.82
CA SER A 122 9.67 45.21 -5.90
C SER A 122 9.85 44.85 -4.41
N SER A 123 11.00 44.30 -4.04
CA SER A 123 11.41 44.14 -2.63
C SER A 123 11.92 45.45 -2.03
N SER A 124 11.03 46.43 -1.84
CA SER A 124 11.30 47.57 -0.95
C SER A 124 9.99 48.25 -0.55
N SER A 125 9.66 48.14 0.74
CA SER A 125 8.72 49.00 1.49
C SER A 125 7.19 48.81 1.30
N LYS A 126 6.62 47.71 1.78
CA LYS A 126 5.21 47.74 2.25
C LYS A 126 5.07 47.19 3.67
N LYS A 127 4.63 48.10 4.55
CA LYS A 127 4.41 47.98 5.99
C LYS A 127 3.79 46.62 6.39
N LYS A 128 4.43 45.90 7.31
CA LYS A 128 3.84 44.77 8.06
C LYS A 128 2.54 45.26 8.70
N SER A 129 1.40 44.87 8.13
CA SER A 129 0.10 45.38 8.57
C SER A 129 -0.29 44.76 9.91
N ARG A 130 -0.93 45.53 10.80
CA ARG A 130 -1.43 45.05 12.11
C ARG A 130 -2.32 43.80 11.99
N VAL A 131 -3.01 43.68 10.86
CA VAL A 131 -3.89 42.56 10.51
C VAL A 131 -3.16 41.21 10.44
N ASP A 132 -1.88 41.16 10.04
CA ASP A 132 -1.15 39.89 9.96
C ASP A 132 -0.69 39.37 11.33
N ALA A 133 -0.45 40.27 12.29
CA ALA A 133 -0.13 39.89 13.66
C ALA A 133 -1.35 39.28 14.39
N ASP A 134 -2.52 39.87 14.21
CA ASP A 134 -3.78 39.37 14.79
C ASP A 134 -4.15 37.97 14.27
N LYS A 135 -3.88 37.71 12.99
CA LYS A 135 -4.09 36.41 12.35
C LYS A 135 -3.15 35.34 12.91
N ILE A 136 -1.87 35.66 13.10
CA ILE A 136 -0.89 34.75 13.72
C ILE A 136 -1.26 34.45 15.18
N ALA A 137 -1.75 35.46 15.91
CA ALA A 137 -2.22 35.28 17.29
C ALA A 137 -3.43 34.32 17.36
N ALA A 138 -4.42 34.49 16.47
CA ALA A 138 -5.58 33.61 16.38
C ALA A 138 -5.21 32.17 15.98
N LEU A 139 -4.28 31.99 15.04
CA LEU A 139 -3.73 30.68 14.70
C LEU A 139 -3.04 30.02 15.90
N THR A 140 -2.23 30.79 16.64
CA THR A 140 -1.55 30.29 17.83
C THR A 140 -2.56 29.87 18.91
N ALA A 141 -3.63 30.65 19.08
CA ALA A 141 -4.74 30.32 19.98
C ALA A 141 -5.49 29.05 19.53
N TRP A 142 -5.73 28.87 18.23
CA TRP A 142 -6.36 27.68 17.66
C TRP A 142 -5.55 26.40 17.91
N HIS A 143 -4.22 26.48 17.86
CA HIS A 143 -3.36 25.32 18.15
C HIS A 143 -3.39 24.87 19.62
N ARG A 144 -3.89 25.72 20.55
CA ARG A 144 -4.07 25.34 21.96
C ARG A 144 -5.30 24.46 22.18
N VAL A 145 -6.25 24.48 21.23
CA VAL A 145 -7.49 23.70 21.31
C VAL A 145 -7.17 22.22 21.05
N ASP A 146 -7.71 21.33 21.89
CA ASP A 146 -7.52 19.88 21.77
C ASP A 146 -7.89 19.36 20.36
N CYS A 147 -7.17 18.35 19.87
CA CYS A 147 -7.39 17.82 18.53
C CYS A 147 -8.81 17.31 18.29
N LYS A 148 -9.44 16.65 19.28
CA LYS A 148 -10.81 16.14 19.15
C LYS A 148 -11.82 17.28 19.10
N THR A 149 -11.58 18.34 19.87
CA THR A 149 -12.43 19.53 19.89
C THR A 149 -12.30 20.34 18.60
N ARG A 150 -11.08 20.45 18.03
CA ARG A 150 -10.86 21.06 16.70
C ARG A 150 -11.61 20.31 15.60
N ASP A 151 -11.60 18.98 15.64
CA ASP A 151 -12.34 18.17 14.67
C ASP A 151 -13.86 18.28 14.85
N ALA A 152 -14.34 18.39 16.09
CA ALA A 152 -15.74 18.68 16.38
C ALA A 152 -16.17 20.04 15.79
N PHE A 153 -15.37 21.10 15.95
CA PHE A 153 -15.62 22.40 15.34
C PHE A 153 -15.61 22.36 13.81
N ARG A 154 -14.74 21.55 13.18
CA ARG A 154 -14.69 21.41 11.72
C ARG A 154 -15.93 20.70 11.16
N ARG A 155 -16.37 19.64 11.82
CA ARG A 155 -17.50 18.80 11.37
C ARG A 155 -18.86 19.44 11.65
N SER A 156 -19.02 20.04 12.83
CA SER A 156 -20.30 20.56 13.31
C SER A 156 -20.12 21.92 13.99
N PHE A 157 -19.92 22.97 13.19
CA PHE A 157 -19.77 24.34 13.68
C PHE A 157 -21.13 25.00 13.96
N LEU A 158 -21.40 25.31 15.24
CA LEU A 158 -22.60 26.01 15.71
C LEU A 158 -22.26 27.48 16.06
N PRO A 159 -22.28 28.43 15.10
CA PRO A 159 -21.75 29.78 15.29
C PRO A 159 -22.45 30.58 16.39
N GLU A 160 -23.77 30.44 16.53
CA GLU A 160 -24.57 31.16 17.55
C GLU A 160 -24.21 30.70 18.96
N LEU A 161 -24.11 29.38 19.16
CA LEU A 161 -23.73 28.78 20.43
C LEU A 161 -22.29 29.14 20.82
N VAL A 162 -21.36 29.05 19.87
CA VAL A 162 -19.96 29.43 20.09
C VAL A 162 -19.86 30.91 20.43
N ASN A 163 -20.55 31.79 19.69
CA ASN A 163 -20.54 33.22 19.97
C ASN A 163 -21.07 33.55 21.37
N GLY A 164 -22.14 32.89 21.82
CA GLY A 164 -22.66 33.08 23.20
C GLY A 164 -21.65 32.67 24.28
N TYR A 165 -20.87 31.60 24.05
CA TYR A 165 -19.77 31.23 24.95
C TYR A 165 -18.62 32.24 24.91
N GLU A 166 -18.26 32.73 23.72
CA GLU A 166 -17.21 33.74 23.56
C GLU A 166 -17.56 35.05 24.25
N GLU A 167 -18.80 35.52 24.15
CA GLU A 167 -19.28 36.74 24.83
C GLU A 167 -19.16 36.61 26.35
N SER A 168 -19.63 35.47 26.90
CA SER A 168 -19.54 35.18 28.33
C SER A 168 -18.09 35.11 28.83
N ILE A 169 -17.21 34.46 28.06
CA ILE A 169 -15.79 34.31 28.39
C ILE A 169 -15.04 35.63 28.27
N ARG A 170 -15.28 36.41 27.22
CA ARG A 170 -14.63 37.71 27.02
C ARG A 170 -15.09 38.74 28.06
N GLY A 171 -16.36 38.71 28.46
CA GLY A 171 -16.87 39.47 29.61
C GLY A 171 -16.10 39.13 30.89
N PHE A 172 -16.01 37.84 31.23
CA PHE A 172 -15.27 37.37 32.40
C PHE A 172 -13.78 37.73 32.37
N VAL A 173 -13.12 37.68 31.20
CA VAL A 173 -11.70 38.06 31.09
C VAL A 173 -11.51 39.57 31.22
N SER A 174 -12.43 40.38 30.68
CA SER A 174 -12.35 41.85 30.65
C SER A 174 -12.78 42.52 31.96
N GLU A 175 -13.66 41.88 32.75
CA GLU A 175 -14.03 42.36 34.07
C GLU A 175 -12.85 42.24 35.06
N ALA A 176 -12.46 43.39 35.64
CA ALA A 176 -11.42 43.51 36.66
C ALA A 176 -11.93 43.23 38.09
N GLY A 177 -13.07 42.53 38.21
CA GLY A 177 -13.70 42.18 39.49
C GLY A 177 -13.09 40.94 40.15
N ASN A 178 -13.25 40.85 41.47
CA ASN A 178 -12.73 39.78 42.36
C ASN A 178 -13.27 38.35 42.10
N GLU A 179 -14.03 38.11 41.03
CA GLU A 179 -14.51 36.78 40.70
C GLU A 179 -13.41 35.95 40.01
N GLU A 180 -12.81 35.01 40.75
CA GLU A 180 -11.77 34.12 40.22
C GLU A 180 -12.31 33.01 39.31
N VAL A 181 -13.65 32.80 39.25
CA VAL A 181 -14.28 31.66 38.59
C VAL A 181 -15.59 32.05 37.90
N LEU A 182 -15.70 31.78 36.60
CA LEU A 182 -16.97 31.82 35.85
C LEU A 182 -17.62 30.43 35.84
N VAL A 183 -18.94 30.36 36.04
CA VAL A 183 -19.69 29.10 36.03
C VAL A 183 -20.75 29.12 34.93
N ILE A 184 -20.69 28.16 34.00
CA ILE A 184 -21.68 28.01 32.93
C ILE A 184 -22.35 26.63 33.06
N TYR A 185 -23.68 26.61 33.08
CA TYR A 185 -24.47 25.39 33.20
C TYR A 185 -24.79 24.81 31.81
N VAL A 186 -24.16 23.69 31.45
CA VAL A 186 -24.36 23.03 30.15
C VAL A 186 -24.62 21.54 30.36
N GLN A 187 -25.83 21.07 30.02
CA GLN A 187 -26.24 19.67 30.19
C GLN A 187 -25.83 18.77 29.03
N ASP A 188 -25.76 19.31 27.81
CA ASP A 188 -25.37 18.55 26.63
C ASP A 188 -23.85 18.27 26.62
N PRO A 189 -23.41 17.01 26.44
CA PRO A 189 -21.98 16.66 26.38
C PRO A 189 -21.22 17.29 25.22
N PHE A 190 -21.85 17.42 24.06
CA PHE A 190 -21.24 18.00 22.87
C PHE A 190 -21.06 19.52 23.04
N HIS A 191 -22.07 20.21 23.57
CA HIS A 191 -21.98 21.63 23.90
C HIS A 191 -20.91 21.93 24.95
N ARG A 192 -20.73 21.04 25.94
CA ARG A 192 -19.62 21.13 26.91
C ARG A 192 -18.27 20.98 26.24
N LEU A 193 -18.13 20.03 25.30
CA LEU A 193 -16.89 19.86 24.54
C LEU A 193 -16.52 21.15 23.77
N LEU A 194 -17.50 21.77 23.11
CA LEU A 194 -17.30 23.04 22.42
C LEU A 194 -16.91 24.15 23.42
N LEU A 195 -17.60 24.26 24.55
CA LEU A 195 -17.27 25.24 25.61
C LEU A 195 -15.83 25.08 26.13
N HIS A 196 -15.36 23.84 26.34
CA HIS A 196 -13.98 23.56 26.71
C HIS A 196 -12.99 24.06 25.63
N GLY A 197 -13.30 23.84 24.36
CA GLY A 197 -12.49 24.35 23.24
C GLY A 197 -12.44 25.88 23.16
N VAL A 198 -13.56 26.56 23.43
CA VAL A 198 -13.57 28.03 23.52
C VAL A 198 -12.66 28.50 24.66
N CYS A 199 -12.72 27.84 25.82
CA CYS A 199 -11.83 28.16 26.95
C CYS A 199 -10.35 27.97 26.61
N GLU A 200 -10.00 26.89 25.90
CA GLU A 200 -8.62 26.61 25.47
C GLU A 200 -8.09 27.66 24.49
N PHE A 201 -8.91 28.12 23.55
CA PHE A 201 -8.58 29.19 22.62
C PHE A 201 -8.19 30.48 23.36
N TYR A 202 -8.96 30.85 24.38
CA TYR A 202 -8.68 32.02 25.24
C TYR A 202 -7.68 31.74 26.39
N ASN A 203 -7.00 30.58 26.37
CA ASN A 203 -5.99 30.18 27.35
C ASN A 203 -6.52 30.07 28.81
N LEU A 204 -7.78 29.73 28.98
CA LEU A 204 -8.41 29.51 30.29
C LEU A 204 -8.35 28.03 30.71
N VAL A 205 -8.57 27.78 32.00
CA VAL A 205 -8.72 26.42 32.53
C VAL A 205 -10.20 26.18 32.77
N SER A 206 -10.74 25.08 32.25
CA SER A 206 -12.15 24.72 32.42
C SER A 206 -12.30 23.31 32.98
N THR A 207 -13.15 23.15 33.99
CA THR A 207 -13.42 21.85 34.65
C THR A 207 -14.93 21.65 34.79
N THR A 208 -15.43 20.52 34.30
CA THR A 208 -16.85 20.16 34.43
C THR A 208 -17.10 19.42 35.74
N GLU A 209 -18.04 19.91 36.53
CA GLU A 209 -18.45 19.36 37.84
C GLU A 209 -19.96 19.10 37.86
N MET A 210 -20.40 18.21 38.75
CA MET A 210 -21.82 17.88 38.94
C MET A 210 -22.29 18.51 40.26
N GLU A 211 -23.39 19.26 40.20
CA GLU A 211 -24.05 19.86 41.37
C GLU A 211 -25.44 19.27 41.52
N THR A 212 -25.75 18.76 42.71
CA THR A 212 -27.08 18.29 43.08
C THR A 212 -27.86 19.44 43.71
N LYS A 213 -28.87 19.97 43.01
CA LYS A 213 -29.87 20.89 43.58
C LYS A 213 -31.16 20.10 43.77
N GLY A 214 -31.39 19.61 44.99
CA GLY A 214 -32.50 18.71 45.31
C GLY A 214 -32.37 17.36 44.59
N ALA A 215 -33.43 16.87 43.94
CA ALA A 215 -33.45 15.59 43.23
C ALA A 215 -32.84 15.63 41.81
N LYS A 216 -32.38 16.80 41.32
CA LYS A 216 -31.88 16.98 39.95
C LYS A 216 -30.37 17.21 39.94
N VAL A 217 -29.65 16.36 39.21
CA VAL A 217 -28.20 16.52 38.96
C VAL A 217 -28.01 17.48 37.80
N VAL A 218 -27.33 18.60 38.04
CA VAL A 218 -27.03 19.62 37.03
C VAL A 218 -25.52 19.65 36.80
N LYS A 219 -25.09 19.51 35.54
CA LYS A 219 -23.68 19.66 35.16
C LYS A 219 -23.32 21.13 34.93
N MET A 220 -22.23 21.59 35.53
CA MET A 220 -21.68 22.92 35.35
C MET A 220 -20.22 22.86 34.91
N THR A 221 -19.76 23.85 34.16
CA THR A 221 -18.35 24.02 33.79
C THR A 221 -17.81 25.26 34.51
N LYS A 222 -16.85 25.05 35.42
CA LYS A 222 -16.12 26.11 36.12
C LYS A 222 -14.92 26.53 35.30
N ILE A 223 -14.75 27.83 35.07
CA ILE A 223 -13.73 28.41 34.20
C ILE A 223 -12.87 29.37 35.04
N LYS A 224 -11.55 29.21 34.99
CA LYS A 224 -10.59 29.98 35.79
C LYS A 224 -9.51 30.62 34.91
N LYS A 225 -9.08 31.82 35.29
CA LYS A 225 -7.91 32.52 34.68
C LYS A 225 -6.61 31.81 35.10
N LYS A 226 -5.63 31.66 34.21
CA LYS A 226 -4.32 31.07 34.54
C LYS A 226 -3.44 32.09 35.28
N LYS A 227 -2.83 31.70 36.41
CA LYS A 227 -2.05 32.59 37.32
C LYS A 227 -0.72 33.15 36.76
N ALA A 228 -0.27 32.75 35.58
CA ALA A 228 1.11 33.02 35.12
C ALA A 228 1.27 33.31 33.61
N GLY A 229 0.28 33.91 32.95
CA GLY A 229 0.39 34.33 31.55
C GLY A 229 -0.25 35.68 31.30
N ASN A 230 0.34 36.50 30.43
CA ASN A 230 -0.33 37.68 29.89
C ASN A 230 -1.59 37.19 29.16
N ASN A 231 -2.78 37.55 29.65
CA ASN A 231 -4.05 37.18 29.01
C ASN A 231 -4.34 38.14 27.86
N ASP A 232 -3.40 38.29 26.93
CA ASP A 232 -3.64 39.03 25.70
C ASP A 232 -4.67 38.24 24.89
N LEU A 233 -5.92 38.71 24.95
CA LEU A 233 -7.03 38.15 24.20
C LEU A 233 -6.73 38.32 22.71
N PRO A 234 -6.83 37.27 21.89
CA PRO A 234 -6.71 37.41 20.45
C PRO A 234 -7.79 38.38 19.94
N THR A 235 -7.40 39.35 19.12
CA THR A 235 -8.31 40.35 18.52
C THR A 235 -9.38 39.68 17.64
N ILE A 236 -9.01 38.59 16.95
CA ILE A 236 -9.91 37.76 16.14
C ILE A 236 -10.52 36.68 17.03
N THR A 237 -11.84 36.64 17.10
CA THR A 237 -12.55 35.63 17.88
C THR A 237 -12.47 34.24 17.23
N LEU A 238 -12.72 33.18 17.98
CA LEU A 238 -12.79 31.82 17.45
C LEU A 238 -13.89 31.69 16.39
N CYS A 239 -15.05 32.32 16.60
CA CYS A 239 -16.14 32.32 15.62
C CYS A 239 -15.72 33.02 14.31
N GLN A 240 -15.03 34.17 14.40
CA GLN A 240 -14.48 34.86 13.24
C GLN A 240 -13.39 34.03 12.54
N PHE A 241 -12.47 33.45 13.31
CA PHE A 241 -11.42 32.57 12.80
C PHE A 241 -11.99 31.37 12.04
N MET A 242 -13.02 30.71 12.58
CA MET A 242 -13.69 29.58 11.93
C MET A 242 -14.44 29.98 10.66
N LYS A 243 -15.07 31.17 10.64
CA LYS A 243 -15.70 31.73 9.42
C LYS A 243 -14.65 32.05 8.35
N MET A 244 -13.50 32.61 8.74
CA MET A 244 -12.37 32.84 7.84
C MET A 244 -11.80 31.53 7.29
N ALA A 245 -11.59 30.52 8.15
CA ALA A 245 -11.04 29.22 7.76
C ALA A 245 -11.92 28.48 6.74
N LYS A 246 -13.25 28.59 6.84
CA LYS A 246 -14.18 28.05 5.84
C LYS A 246 -14.16 28.81 4.49
N GLY A 247 -13.66 30.05 4.47
CA GLY A 247 -13.51 30.88 3.27
C GLY A 247 -12.14 30.77 2.58
N GLY A 248 -11.37 29.70 2.79
CA GLY A 248 -10.06 29.47 2.13
C GLY A 248 -8.87 30.20 2.78
N PHE A 249 -9.02 30.72 4.00
CA PHE A 249 -7.99 31.48 4.70
C PHE A 249 -6.81 30.62 5.21
N CYS A 250 -7.04 29.34 5.51
CA CYS A 250 -6.02 28.46 6.06
C CYS A 250 -4.97 28.04 5.01
N GLU A 251 -5.30 28.12 3.72
CA GLU A 251 -4.37 27.82 2.62
C GLU A 251 -3.38 28.98 2.36
N ARG A 252 -3.83 30.24 2.44
CA ARG A 252 -2.99 31.41 2.11
C ARG A 252 -1.98 31.82 3.19
N LEU A 253 -2.12 31.36 4.44
CA LEU A 253 -1.17 31.64 5.51
C LEU A 253 -0.01 30.63 5.59
N LEU A 254 -0.14 29.50 4.90
CA LEU A 254 0.92 28.51 4.76
C LEU A 254 1.83 28.79 3.56
N GLU A 255 1.42 29.63 2.61
CA GLU A 255 2.22 29.96 1.42
C GLU A 255 3.60 30.57 1.73
N PRO A 256 3.82 31.46 2.72
CA PRO A 256 5.17 31.98 2.98
C PRO A 256 6.12 30.92 3.54
N LEU A 257 5.60 30.01 4.38
CA LEU A 257 6.40 28.95 5.00
C LEU A 257 6.69 27.82 4.00
N ILE A 258 5.72 27.50 3.13
CA ILE A 258 5.87 26.54 2.04
C ILE A 258 6.76 27.12 0.93
N ALA A 259 6.70 28.42 0.66
CA ALA A 259 7.57 29.08 -0.32
C ALA A 259 9.02 29.18 0.16
N GLU A 260 9.30 29.41 1.45
CA GLU A 260 10.66 29.34 1.98
C GLU A 260 11.22 27.90 1.93
N ILE A 261 10.40 26.90 2.26
CA ILE A 261 10.78 25.48 2.18
C ILE A 261 10.99 25.04 0.73
N HIS A 262 10.10 25.43 -0.19
CA HIS A 262 10.24 25.14 -1.62
C HIS A 262 11.37 25.93 -2.27
N SER A 263 11.65 27.18 -1.89
CA SER A 263 12.77 27.94 -2.43
C SER A 263 14.12 27.36 -1.98
N LEU A 264 14.23 26.84 -0.76
CA LEU A 264 15.40 26.09 -0.29
C LEU A 264 15.53 24.76 -1.02
N PHE A 265 14.42 24.06 -1.28
CA PHE A 265 14.41 22.79 -2.01
C PHE A 265 14.76 22.98 -3.50
N PHE A 266 14.30 24.06 -4.12
CA PHE A 266 14.52 24.36 -5.53
C PHE A 266 15.94 24.86 -5.81
N PHE A 267 16.54 25.63 -4.88
CA PHE A 267 17.94 26.05 -4.96
C PHE A 267 18.91 24.86 -4.80
N LEU A 268 18.56 23.88 -3.97
CA LEU A 268 19.31 22.63 -3.78
C LEU A 268 19.18 21.63 -4.94
N LEU A 269 18.13 21.76 -5.77
CA LEU A 269 17.90 20.90 -6.93
C LEU A 269 18.62 21.39 -8.21
N HIS A 270 18.92 22.69 -8.32
CA HIS A 270 19.34 23.29 -9.60
C HIS A 270 20.77 23.86 -9.64
N SER A 271 21.56 23.82 -8.55
CA SER A 271 22.99 24.18 -8.63
C SER A 271 23.81 23.04 -9.25
N ARG A 272 24.10 23.15 -10.55
CA ARG A 272 24.89 22.22 -11.40
C ARG A 272 26.39 22.08 -11.05
N LEU A 273 26.80 22.27 -9.80
CA LEU A 273 28.20 22.11 -9.41
C LEU A 273 28.30 21.31 -8.10
N LEU A 274 28.82 20.09 -8.25
CA LEU A 274 29.42 19.17 -7.28
C LEU A 274 28.59 17.96 -6.80
N ASP A 275 29.34 16.85 -6.78
CA ASP A 275 29.02 15.43 -6.85
C ASP A 275 28.50 14.80 -5.54
N GLU A 276 27.87 13.62 -5.67
CA GLU A 276 27.01 12.95 -4.69
C GLU A 276 27.67 12.39 -3.41
N PHE A 277 28.99 12.48 -3.23
CA PHE A 277 29.66 11.93 -2.03
C PHE A 277 29.74 12.90 -0.82
N LEU A 278 29.47 14.19 -1.03
CA LEU A 278 29.61 15.22 0.04
C LEU A 278 28.31 15.53 0.81
N ARG A 279 27.14 15.07 0.33
CA ARG A 279 25.83 15.42 0.94
C ARG A 279 25.57 14.77 2.29
N PHE A 280 26.14 13.60 2.58
CA PHE A 280 26.02 12.98 3.91
C PHE A 280 27.09 13.48 4.90
N SER A 281 28.30 13.77 4.41
CA SER A 281 29.40 14.25 5.26
C SER A 281 29.26 15.71 5.69
N ILE A 282 28.64 16.60 4.91
CA ILE A 282 28.52 18.01 5.29
C ILE A 282 27.40 18.25 6.31
N VAL A 283 26.28 17.53 6.23
CA VAL A 283 25.18 17.70 7.21
C VAL A 283 25.54 17.09 8.58
N GLN A 284 26.31 16.00 8.61
CA GLN A 284 26.88 15.47 9.85
C GLN A 284 28.07 16.31 10.39
N ASN A 285 28.93 16.86 9.53
CA ASN A 285 30.05 17.69 9.99
C ASN A 285 29.66 19.12 10.38
N PHE A 286 28.58 19.71 9.83
CA PHE A 286 28.10 21.02 10.30
C PHE A 286 27.53 20.95 11.72
N MET A 287 26.95 19.80 12.10
CA MET A 287 26.44 19.57 13.45
C MET A 287 27.56 19.29 14.46
N MET A 288 28.71 18.76 14.02
CA MET A 288 29.89 18.53 14.85
C MET A 288 30.79 19.77 14.99
N ILE A 289 30.82 20.68 14.01
CA ILE A 289 31.63 21.91 14.07
C ILE A 289 30.99 23.02 14.93
N GLN A 290 29.66 22.99 15.14
CA GLN A 290 29.00 23.86 16.14
C GLN A 290 29.18 23.40 17.59
N VAL A 291 29.66 22.17 17.83
CA VAL A 291 30.04 21.71 19.17
C VAL A 291 31.48 22.10 19.52
N ALA A 292 32.31 22.50 18.54
CA ALA A 292 33.75 22.76 18.74
C ALA A 292 34.19 24.24 18.74
N THR A 293 33.31 25.22 18.48
CA THR A 293 33.72 26.64 18.29
C THR A 293 33.35 27.61 19.44
N TYR A 294 33.22 27.12 20.68
CA TYR A 294 33.24 27.96 21.88
C TYR A 294 34.25 27.46 22.92
N GLN A 295 35.48 27.25 22.50
CA GLN A 295 36.67 27.28 23.36
C GLN A 295 37.66 28.25 22.73
N TYR A 296 37.54 29.54 23.07
CA TYR A 296 38.65 30.45 23.41
C TYR A 296 38.09 31.88 23.44
N LEU A 297 37.80 32.38 24.63
CA LEU A 297 38.07 33.76 25.05
C LEU A 297 38.08 33.78 26.59
N PRO A 298 39.15 34.27 27.24
CA PRO A 298 39.26 34.29 28.68
C PRO A 298 38.57 35.54 29.23
N GLY A 299 37.68 35.39 30.22
CA GLY A 299 37.01 36.56 30.80
C GLY A 299 36.13 36.23 31.99
N ARG A 300 36.63 36.58 33.17
CA ARG A 300 36.02 36.44 34.51
C ARG A 300 34.57 36.96 34.57
N GLY A 301 33.67 36.22 35.24
CA GLY A 301 32.43 36.82 35.74
C GLY A 301 31.28 35.86 36.10
N ASN A 302 31.05 35.67 37.40
CA ASN A 302 29.81 35.24 38.06
C ASN A 302 29.32 33.78 38.02
N ASN A 303 29.66 33.08 39.12
CA ASN A 303 29.50 31.65 39.39
C ASN A 303 28.09 31.20 39.87
N ARG A 304 27.01 31.95 39.58
CA ARG A 304 25.63 31.59 39.99
C ARG A 304 24.69 31.20 38.82
N ILE A 305 24.99 31.63 37.60
CA ILE A 305 24.16 31.34 36.41
C ILE A 305 24.49 29.96 35.82
N LEU A 306 25.76 29.52 35.92
CA LEU A 306 26.22 28.21 35.44
C LEU A 306 25.58 27.03 36.20
N LYS A 307 25.39 27.15 37.53
CA LYS A 307 24.79 26.08 38.35
C LYS A 307 23.28 25.89 38.11
N ARG A 308 22.54 26.92 37.68
CA ARG A 308 21.12 26.80 37.28
C ARG A 308 20.95 26.22 35.88
N ARG A 309 21.86 26.53 34.93
CA ARG A 309 21.86 25.95 33.58
C ARG A 309 22.17 24.44 33.56
N CYS A 310 23.02 23.93 34.46
CA CYS A 310 23.30 22.48 34.53
C CYS A 310 22.11 21.65 35.07
N ARG A 311 21.27 22.19 35.96
CA ARG A 311 20.06 21.47 36.43
C ARG A 311 18.95 21.41 35.38
N LEU A 312 18.83 22.44 34.53
CA LEU A 312 17.90 22.45 33.41
C LEU A 312 18.39 21.53 32.26
N ARG A 313 19.71 21.45 32.03
CA ARG A 313 20.31 20.50 31.07
C ARG A 313 20.06 19.02 31.43
N ARG A 314 20.10 18.63 32.71
CA ARG A 314 19.75 17.24 33.11
C ARG A 314 18.26 16.93 32.96
N ARG A 315 17.36 17.88 33.25
CA ARG A 315 15.90 17.66 33.05
C ARG A 315 15.48 17.65 31.57
N VAL A 316 16.13 18.45 30.73
CA VAL A 316 15.88 18.41 29.27
C VAL A 316 16.51 17.17 28.63
N ALA A 317 17.65 16.69 29.14
CA ALA A 317 18.24 15.42 28.71
C ALA A 317 17.41 14.19 29.14
N ASP A 318 16.83 14.18 30.35
CA ASP A 318 15.98 13.06 30.82
C ASP A 318 14.58 13.05 30.18
N VAL A 319 14.02 14.21 29.84
CA VAL A 319 12.71 14.29 29.16
C VAL A 319 12.84 14.16 27.64
N GLY A 320 13.98 14.55 27.07
CA GLY A 320 14.28 14.44 25.64
C GLY A 320 14.73 13.06 25.16
N LEU A 321 15.00 12.10 26.07
CA LEU A 321 15.46 10.75 25.74
C LEU A 321 14.43 9.64 26.05
N LYS A 322 13.15 10.01 26.19
CA LYS A 322 12.01 9.07 26.22
C LYS A 322 10.91 9.41 25.21
N ALA A 323 11.17 10.33 24.28
CA ALA A 323 10.46 10.35 23.02
C ALA A 323 11.11 9.28 22.15
N SER A 324 10.49 8.11 22.07
CA SER A 324 10.84 7.06 21.11
C SER A 324 11.11 7.72 19.76
N VAL A 325 12.38 7.70 19.33
CA VAL A 325 12.72 7.85 17.92
C VAL A 325 12.01 6.67 17.26
N LYS A 326 10.76 6.88 16.83
CA LYS A 326 10.16 6.05 15.80
C LYS A 326 11.08 6.25 14.61
N MET A 327 12.01 5.31 14.42
CA MET A 327 12.74 5.15 13.16
C MET A 327 11.71 5.35 12.05
N ALA A 328 11.90 6.37 11.21
CA ALA A 328 11.05 6.54 10.05
C ALA A 328 11.09 5.22 9.29
N LYS A 329 9.95 4.54 9.16
CA LYS A 329 9.89 3.26 8.46
C LYS A 329 10.38 3.50 7.04
N LYS A 330 11.49 2.86 6.67
CA LYS A 330 12.02 2.91 5.31
C LYS A 330 11.02 2.20 4.40
N LEU A 331 10.50 2.92 3.43
CA LEU A 331 9.49 2.42 2.49
C LEU A 331 10.14 1.42 1.53
N VAL A 332 9.42 0.35 1.19
CA VAL A 332 9.86 -0.61 0.15
C VAL A 332 9.21 -0.20 -1.15
N LYS A 333 10.01 0.17 -2.15
CA LYS A 333 9.51 0.48 -3.49
C LYS A 333 9.09 -0.80 -4.20
N TYR A 334 8.01 -0.72 -4.96
CA TYR A 334 7.62 -1.81 -5.84
C TYR A 334 7.14 -1.30 -7.19
N SER A 335 7.24 -2.16 -8.20
CA SER A 335 6.57 -2.00 -9.48
C SER A 335 5.77 -3.27 -9.80
N VAL A 336 4.61 -3.13 -10.42
CA VAL A 336 3.87 -4.26 -11.01
C VAL A 336 4.17 -4.24 -12.50
N VAL A 337 4.77 -5.32 -12.98
CA VAL A 337 5.27 -5.44 -14.36
C VAL A 337 4.54 -6.59 -15.03
N ASP A 338 3.97 -6.32 -16.20
CA ASP A 338 3.39 -7.34 -17.05
C ASP A 338 4.49 -7.91 -17.97
N ALA A 339 4.88 -9.16 -17.73
CA ALA A 339 5.91 -9.86 -18.50
C ALA A 339 5.35 -10.59 -19.72
N PHE A 340 6.19 -10.79 -20.75
CA PHE A 340 5.86 -11.41 -22.04
C PHE A 340 4.79 -10.65 -22.85
N THR A 341 4.79 -9.32 -22.72
CA THR A 341 3.92 -8.42 -23.48
C THR A 341 4.51 -7.02 -23.57
N ASP A 342 4.06 -6.24 -24.56
CA ASP A 342 4.25 -4.78 -24.66
C ASP A 342 2.95 -3.99 -24.46
N THR A 343 1.86 -4.68 -24.10
CA THR A 343 0.55 -4.09 -23.89
C THR A 343 0.16 -4.23 -22.42
N ALA A 344 -0.18 -3.12 -21.77
CA ALA A 344 -0.64 -3.14 -20.38
C ALA A 344 -1.88 -4.06 -20.21
N PHE A 345 -1.95 -4.75 -19.08
CA PHE A 345 -3.00 -5.70 -18.70
C PHE A 345 -3.04 -6.99 -19.53
N LYS A 346 -1.98 -7.25 -20.31
CA LYS A 346 -1.73 -8.51 -21.02
C LYS A 346 -0.52 -9.21 -20.39
N GLY A 347 -0.08 -10.35 -20.91
CA GLY A 347 1.08 -11.06 -20.34
C GLY A 347 0.83 -11.61 -18.93
N ASN A 348 1.91 -11.86 -18.19
CA ASN A 348 1.87 -12.37 -16.82
C ASN A 348 2.35 -11.31 -15.81
N PRO A 349 1.46 -10.80 -14.93
CA PRO A 349 1.82 -9.77 -13.96
C PRO A 349 2.70 -10.34 -12.84
N ALA A 350 3.76 -9.62 -12.50
CA ALA A 350 4.55 -9.86 -11.29
C ALA A 350 4.81 -8.57 -10.52
N ALA A 351 4.70 -8.63 -9.20
CA ALA A 351 5.14 -7.55 -8.33
C ALA A 351 6.64 -7.66 -8.06
N VAL A 352 7.40 -6.61 -8.39
CA VAL A 352 8.84 -6.52 -8.17
C VAL A 352 9.10 -5.57 -7.00
N CYS A 353 9.56 -6.09 -5.87
CA CYS A 353 9.88 -5.32 -4.66
C CYS A 353 11.38 -5.11 -4.53
N TRP A 354 11.81 -3.86 -4.41
CA TRP A 354 13.20 -3.48 -4.22
C TRP A 354 13.51 -3.31 -2.72
N LEU A 355 14.29 -4.24 -2.16
CA LEU A 355 14.56 -4.32 -0.72
C LEU A 355 15.78 -3.52 -0.24
N GLU A 356 16.55 -2.91 -1.16
CA GLU A 356 17.80 -2.18 -0.85
C GLU A 356 18.73 -2.95 0.10
N GLU A 357 18.86 -2.49 1.35
CA GLU A 357 19.68 -3.07 2.43
C GLU A 357 18.81 -3.55 3.61
N ILE A 358 17.49 -3.66 3.40
CA ILE A 358 16.55 -4.07 4.44
C ILE A 358 16.41 -5.58 4.37
N GLU A 359 17.00 -6.29 5.33
CA GLU A 359 16.66 -7.68 5.54
C GLU A 359 15.20 -7.78 6.02
N LYS A 360 14.41 -8.51 5.24
CA LYS A 360 13.03 -8.87 5.57
C LYS A 360 12.98 -10.37 5.79
N ASP A 361 12.32 -10.80 6.86
CA ASP A 361 12.15 -12.22 7.14
C ASP A 361 11.17 -12.89 6.17
N ASP A 362 11.27 -14.22 6.05
CA ASP A 362 10.45 -15.02 5.13
C ASP A 362 8.95 -14.85 5.38
N LYS A 363 8.56 -14.62 6.64
CA LYS A 363 7.16 -14.40 7.01
C LYS A 363 6.63 -13.10 6.42
N TRP A 364 7.43 -12.02 6.45
CA TRP A 364 7.08 -10.75 5.84
C TRP A 364 7.02 -10.87 4.32
N LEU A 365 8.01 -11.51 3.70
CA LEU A 365 8.04 -11.74 2.25
C LEU A 365 6.81 -12.55 1.79
N GLN A 366 6.47 -13.62 2.51
CA GLN A 366 5.28 -14.39 2.23
C GLN A 366 4.00 -13.56 2.39
N SER A 367 3.90 -12.77 3.47
CA SER A 367 2.71 -11.93 3.73
C SER A 367 2.49 -10.89 2.65
N VAL A 368 3.56 -10.26 2.15
CA VAL A 368 3.47 -9.27 1.06
C VAL A 368 3.07 -9.95 -0.26
N ALA A 369 3.60 -11.14 -0.55
CA ALA A 369 3.20 -11.90 -1.73
C ALA A 369 1.71 -12.28 -1.67
N THR A 370 1.22 -12.69 -0.50
CA THR A 370 -0.21 -12.94 -0.26
C THR A 370 -1.05 -11.67 -0.43
N GLU A 371 -0.57 -10.51 0.04
CA GLU A 371 -1.29 -9.22 -0.08
C GLU A 371 -1.42 -8.77 -1.55
N PHE A 372 -0.36 -8.92 -2.35
CA PHE A 372 -0.44 -8.63 -3.79
C PHE A 372 -1.37 -9.60 -4.52
N ASN A 373 -1.40 -10.87 -4.10
CA ASN A 373 -2.23 -11.91 -4.68
C ASN A 373 -2.11 -12.03 -6.21
N LEU A 374 -0.90 -11.82 -6.73
CA LEU A 374 -0.51 -12.11 -8.11
C LEU A 374 0.07 -13.51 -8.20
N SER A 375 0.32 -14.00 -9.43
CA SER A 375 1.01 -15.28 -9.65
C SER A 375 2.29 -15.33 -8.82
N GLU A 376 3.13 -14.29 -8.93
CA GLU A 376 4.37 -14.17 -8.19
C GLU A 376 4.66 -12.73 -7.75
N THR A 377 5.23 -12.62 -6.55
CA THR A 377 5.93 -11.44 -6.06
C THR A 377 7.41 -11.78 -5.93
N CYS A 378 8.28 -10.96 -6.51
CA CYS A 378 9.72 -11.15 -6.44
C CYS A 378 10.42 -10.03 -5.68
N TYR A 379 11.49 -10.39 -4.98
CA TYR A 379 12.23 -9.51 -4.10
C TYR A 379 13.67 -9.39 -4.56
N LEU A 380 14.11 -8.15 -4.79
CA LEU A 380 15.45 -7.81 -5.26
C LEU A 380 16.26 -7.14 -4.16
N THR A 381 17.48 -7.65 -3.94
CA THR A 381 18.48 -7.06 -3.05
C THR A 381 19.81 -6.96 -3.81
N SER A 382 20.48 -5.81 -3.73
CA SER A 382 21.78 -5.63 -4.40
C SER A 382 22.85 -6.51 -3.75
N ILE A 383 23.71 -7.12 -4.57
CA ILE A 383 24.95 -7.74 -4.09
C ILE A 383 26.10 -6.82 -4.45
N VAL A 384 26.86 -6.37 -3.44
CA VAL A 384 28.07 -5.59 -3.66
C VAL A 384 29.20 -6.55 -4.01
N ASP A 385 29.46 -6.72 -5.31
CA ASP A 385 30.57 -7.54 -5.81
C ASP A 385 31.52 -6.65 -6.64
N HIS A 386 32.65 -6.27 -6.04
CA HIS A 386 33.64 -5.41 -6.67
C HIS A 386 34.49 -6.12 -7.76
N GLY A 387 34.30 -7.44 -7.96
CA GLY A 387 35.07 -8.24 -8.92
C GLY A 387 34.28 -8.75 -10.13
N SER A 388 32.95 -8.56 -10.18
CA SER A 388 32.11 -9.06 -11.27
C SER A 388 31.96 -8.01 -12.38
N GLU A 389 32.11 -8.43 -13.65
CA GLU A 389 31.85 -7.58 -14.82
C GLU A 389 30.36 -7.17 -14.91
N ASN A 390 29.46 -8.03 -14.43
CA ASN A 390 28.02 -7.81 -14.44
C ASN A 390 27.49 -7.50 -13.04
N PRO A 391 26.55 -6.55 -12.89
CA PRO A 391 25.87 -6.30 -11.63
C PRO A 391 25.06 -7.54 -11.22
N ARG A 392 25.17 -7.91 -9.94
CA ARG A 392 24.54 -9.10 -9.37
C ARG A 392 23.54 -8.74 -8.27
N PHE A 393 22.44 -9.47 -8.22
CA PHE A 393 21.36 -9.27 -7.26
C PHE A 393 20.93 -10.60 -6.63
N HIS A 394 20.50 -10.58 -5.37
CA HIS A 394 19.66 -11.66 -4.86
C HIS A 394 18.26 -11.48 -5.41
N LEU A 395 17.68 -12.59 -5.90
CA LEU A 395 16.31 -12.64 -6.39
C LEU A 395 15.60 -13.84 -5.77
N ARG A 396 14.48 -13.56 -5.10
CA ARG A 396 13.59 -14.56 -4.49
C ARG A 396 12.19 -14.40 -5.05
N TRP A 397 11.44 -15.50 -5.20
CA TRP A 397 10.08 -15.47 -5.74
C TRP A 397 9.11 -16.15 -4.79
N PHE A 398 8.00 -15.50 -4.54
CA PHE A 398 6.96 -16.00 -3.67
C PHE A 398 5.64 -15.99 -4.43
N THR A 399 4.99 -17.14 -4.46
CA THR A 399 3.55 -17.23 -4.73
C THR A 399 2.78 -16.73 -3.49
N PRO A 400 1.45 -16.59 -3.55
CA PRO A 400 0.66 -16.23 -2.37
C PRO A 400 0.75 -17.22 -1.21
N VAL A 401 1.30 -18.43 -1.42
CA VAL A 401 1.32 -19.51 -0.41
C VAL A 401 2.72 -20.05 -0.07
N ALA A 402 3.71 -19.91 -0.95
CA ALA A 402 5.06 -20.44 -0.73
C ALA A 402 6.13 -19.74 -1.60
N GLU A 403 7.39 -19.78 -1.15
CA GLU A 403 8.56 -19.50 -1.98
C GLU A 403 8.76 -20.58 -3.05
N VAL A 404 9.19 -20.19 -4.24
CA VAL A 404 9.50 -21.10 -5.35
C VAL A 404 10.97 -20.96 -5.76
N GLU A 405 11.56 -22.08 -6.19
CA GLU A 405 13.00 -22.12 -6.51
C GLU A 405 13.33 -21.41 -7.83
N LEU A 406 12.39 -21.35 -8.77
CA LEU A 406 12.57 -20.79 -10.10
C LEU A 406 11.26 -20.20 -10.66
N CYS A 407 11.30 -18.97 -11.18
CA CYS A 407 10.17 -18.38 -11.89
C CYS A 407 10.60 -17.54 -13.09
N GLY A 408 10.16 -17.90 -14.29
CA GLY A 408 10.55 -17.25 -15.54
C GLY A 408 10.01 -15.82 -15.69
N HIS A 409 8.69 -15.63 -15.65
CA HIS A 409 8.07 -14.33 -15.93
C HIS A 409 8.43 -13.28 -14.87
N ALA A 410 8.53 -13.67 -13.59
CA ALA A 410 8.93 -12.76 -12.53
C ALA A 410 10.44 -12.43 -12.60
N THR A 411 11.29 -13.32 -13.12
CA THR A 411 12.69 -12.97 -13.48
C THR A 411 12.72 -11.94 -14.61
N LEU A 412 11.87 -12.10 -15.62
CA LEU A 412 11.76 -11.15 -16.73
C LEU A 412 11.31 -9.77 -16.21
N ALA A 413 10.29 -9.75 -15.35
CA ALA A 413 9.79 -8.55 -14.69
C ALA A 413 10.87 -7.86 -13.83
N ALA A 414 11.60 -8.62 -13.01
CA ALA A 414 12.70 -8.11 -12.20
C ALA A 414 13.82 -7.50 -13.07
N SER A 415 14.14 -8.16 -14.19
CA SER A 415 15.12 -7.66 -15.17
C SER A 415 14.64 -6.36 -15.80
N HIS A 416 13.37 -6.30 -16.22
CA HIS A 416 12.76 -5.10 -16.77
C HIS A 416 12.84 -3.93 -15.78
N PHE A 417 12.45 -4.16 -14.53
CA PHE A 417 12.55 -3.17 -13.46
C PHE A 417 13.97 -2.62 -13.31
N LEU A 418 15.00 -3.49 -13.25
CA LEU A 418 16.39 -3.04 -13.13
C LEU A 418 16.83 -2.23 -14.36
N PHE A 419 16.46 -2.72 -15.55
CA PHE A 419 16.83 -2.12 -16.82
C PHE A 419 16.15 -0.79 -17.13
N GLU A 420 14.94 -0.58 -16.63
CA GLU A 420 14.14 0.64 -16.79
C GLU A 420 14.45 1.68 -15.70
N SER A 421 14.64 1.24 -14.45
CA SER A 421 14.93 2.13 -13.31
C SER A 421 16.28 2.86 -13.38
N GLY A 422 17.17 2.47 -14.31
CA GLY A 422 18.52 3.03 -14.42
C GLY A 422 19.47 2.59 -13.32
N LEU A 423 19.06 1.64 -12.46
CA LEU A 423 19.90 1.06 -11.40
C LEU A 423 21.09 0.28 -11.95
N VAL A 424 20.99 -0.22 -13.19
CA VAL A 424 22.08 -0.90 -13.88
C VAL A 424 22.42 -0.20 -15.19
N LYS A 425 23.72 -0.04 -15.45
CA LYS A 425 24.25 0.47 -16.73
C LYS A 425 24.63 -0.64 -17.71
N SER A 426 24.76 -1.88 -17.23
CA SER A 426 25.06 -3.04 -18.06
C SER A 426 23.83 -3.52 -18.84
N ASN A 427 24.07 -4.12 -20.00
CA ASN A 427 23.05 -4.84 -20.76
C ASN A 427 22.78 -6.25 -20.22
N THR A 428 23.56 -6.69 -19.23
CA THR A 428 23.45 -8.02 -18.61
C THR A 428 23.34 -7.85 -17.10
N VAL A 429 22.45 -8.61 -16.47
CA VAL A 429 22.32 -8.73 -15.02
C VAL A 429 22.36 -10.19 -14.61
N GLU A 430 22.91 -10.45 -13.42
CA GLU A 430 22.96 -11.77 -12.82
C GLU A 430 22.11 -11.83 -11.55
N PHE A 431 21.37 -12.93 -11.39
CA PHE A 431 20.56 -13.17 -10.21
C PHE A 431 21.07 -14.40 -9.47
N SER A 432 21.41 -14.23 -8.20
CA SER A 432 21.69 -15.32 -7.27
C SER A 432 20.38 -15.79 -6.66
N THR A 433 19.96 -17.02 -6.96
CA THR A 433 18.64 -17.57 -6.60
C THR A 433 18.79 -18.98 -6.01
N LEU A 434 17.70 -19.58 -5.53
CA LEU A 434 17.71 -20.95 -4.99
C LEU A 434 18.09 -22.00 -6.06
N SER A 435 17.75 -21.76 -7.32
CA SER A 435 18.16 -22.60 -8.45
C SER A 435 19.55 -22.26 -9.03
N GLY A 436 20.35 -21.45 -8.33
CA GLY A 436 21.68 -21.03 -8.76
C GLY A 436 21.69 -19.67 -9.46
N ILE A 437 22.71 -19.43 -10.29
CA ILE A 437 22.85 -18.14 -10.98
C ILE A 437 22.03 -18.14 -12.27
N LEU A 438 21.15 -17.16 -12.41
CA LEU A 438 20.42 -16.86 -13.64
C LEU A 438 20.97 -15.60 -14.29
N THR A 439 20.93 -15.55 -15.61
CA THR A 439 21.38 -14.38 -16.38
C THR A 439 20.22 -13.84 -17.21
N ALA A 440 20.07 -12.51 -17.20
CA ALA A 440 19.17 -11.79 -18.08
C ALA A 440 19.94 -10.75 -18.90
N LYS A 441 19.62 -10.67 -20.20
CA LYS A 441 20.32 -9.80 -21.15
C LYS A 441 19.36 -8.98 -22.00
N LYS A 442 19.66 -7.70 -22.20
CA LYS A 442 19.02 -6.89 -23.25
C LYS A 442 19.53 -7.35 -24.61
N VAL A 443 18.61 -7.77 -25.47
CA VAL A 443 18.92 -8.11 -26.86
C VAL A 443 18.07 -7.24 -27.80
N PRO A 444 18.62 -6.82 -28.96
CA PRO A 444 17.85 -6.04 -29.92
C PRO A 444 16.68 -6.86 -30.46
N GLU A 445 15.55 -6.20 -30.71
CA GLU A 445 14.44 -6.81 -31.42
C GLU A 445 14.88 -7.11 -32.87
N ARG A 446 14.43 -8.23 -33.44
CA ARG A 446 14.70 -8.53 -34.85
C ARG A 446 14.11 -7.39 -35.69
N SER A 447 14.95 -6.71 -36.48
CA SER A 447 14.57 -5.53 -37.24
C SER A 447 13.45 -5.85 -38.24
N ASN A 448 12.30 -5.18 -38.11
CA ASN A 448 11.43 -4.96 -39.25
C ASN A 448 12.13 -3.98 -40.19
N GLU A 449 12.02 -4.16 -41.50
CA GLU A 449 12.74 -3.43 -42.57
C GLU A 449 12.52 -1.89 -42.57
N ASN A 450 11.74 -1.36 -41.63
CA ASN A 450 11.45 0.05 -41.48
C ASN A 450 12.35 0.66 -40.41
N GLY A 451 13.48 1.26 -40.85
CA GLY A 451 14.54 1.85 -40.03
C GLY A 451 14.17 3.06 -39.17
N ALA A 452 13.14 2.94 -38.34
CA ALA A 452 12.89 3.86 -37.22
C ALA A 452 13.87 3.55 -36.08
N ALA A 453 14.38 4.60 -35.42
CA ALA A 453 15.33 4.49 -34.33
C ALA A 453 14.81 3.52 -33.25
N GLN A 454 15.51 2.40 -33.09
CA GLN A 454 15.03 1.22 -32.36
C GLN A 454 15.32 1.39 -30.86
N THR A 455 14.33 1.88 -30.10
CA THR A 455 14.39 1.96 -28.63
C THR A 455 13.82 0.73 -27.93
N SER A 456 13.24 -0.23 -28.68
CA SER A 456 12.70 -1.48 -28.15
C SER A 456 13.77 -2.57 -28.05
N PHE A 457 13.82 -3.24 -26.90
CA PHE A 457 14.66 -4.41 -26.66
C PHE A 457 13.82 -5.57 -26.12
N LEU A 458 14.30 -6.79 -26.34
CA LEU A 458 13.79 -7.97 -25.65
C LEU A 458 14.70 -8.28 -24.46
N ILE A 459 14.12 -8.86 -23.42
CA ILE A 459 14.87 -9.42 -22.30
C ILE A 459 15.02 -10.91 -22.56
N GLU A 460 16.26 -11.36 -22.75
CA GLU A 460 16.63 -12.76 -22.91
C GLU A 460 16.98 -13.37 -21.55
N LEU A 461 16.27 -14.43 -21.18
CA LEU A 461 16.54 -15.27 -20.02
C LEU A 461 17.11 -16.60 -20.48
N ASN A 462 18.14 -17.07 -19.78
CA ASN A 462 18.83 -18.32 -20.12
C ASN A 462 18.42 -19.43 -19.14
N PHE A 463 17.67 -20.43 -19.62
CA PHE A 463 17.18 -21.56 -18.81
C PHE A 463 17.67 -22.91 -19.34
N PRO A 464 17.72 -23.96 -18.50
CA PRO A 464 17.95 -25.32 -18.98
C PRO A 464 16.77 -25.81 -19.83
N VAL A 465 17.06 -26.67 -20.80
CA VAL A 465 16.02 -27.44 -21.51
C VAL A 465 15.29 -28.33 -20.50
N VAL A 466 13.96 -28.43 -20.63
CA VAL A 466 13.16 -29.37 -19.85
C VAL A 466 12.86 -30.59 -20.75
N PRO A 467 13.43 -31.78 -20.44
CA PRO A 467 13.18 -32.97 -21.23
C PRO A 467 11.70 -33.36 -21.27
N VAL A 468 11.27 -33.89 -22.40
CA VAL A 468 9.93 -34.41 -22.65
C VAL A 468 10.04 -35.89 -22.99
N SER A 469 9.25 -36.73 -22.34
CA SER A 469 9.21 -38.18 -22.54
C SER A 469 7.80 -38.69 -22.78
N ASP A 470 7.68 -39.87 -23.37
CA ASP A 470 6.39 -40.52 -23.62
C ASP A 470 5.65 -40.81 -22.30
N SER A 471 4.37 -40.47 -22.24
CA SER A 471 3.49 -40.93 -21.17
C SER A 471 2.74 -42.18 -21.63
N ASN A 472 3.29 -43.36 -21.36
CA ASN A 472 2.62 -44.64 -21.65
C ASN A 472 1.61 -45.04 -20.57
N ASP A 473 1.05 -44.06 -19.85
CA ASP A 473 0.13 -44.29 -18.75
C ASP A 473 -1.32 -44.21 -19.27
N PHE A 474 -1.98 -45.36 -19.26
CA PHE A 474 -3.37 -45.50 -19.69
C PHE A 474 -4.32 -44.70 -18.79
N GLU A 475 -4.02 -44.55 -17.49
CA GLU A 475 -4.82 -43.76 -16.56
C GLU A 475 -4.74 -42.28 -16.91
N VAL A 476 -3.54 -41.77 -17.20
CA VAL A 476 -3.34 -40.38 -17.67
C VAL A 476 -4.14 -40.12 -18.92
N SER A 477 -4.05 -41.01 -19.92
CA SER A 477 -4.77 -40.86 -21.18
C SER A 477 -6.29 -40.82 -20.99
N THR A 478 -6.82 -41.64 -20.08
CA THR A 478 -8.25 -41.67 -19.72
C THR A 478 -8.66 -40.35 -19.07
N ILE A 479 -7.90 -39.87 -18.10
CA ILE A 479 -8.17 -38.60 -17.41
C ILE A 479 -8.14 -37.41 -18.39
N ILE A 480 -7.16 -37.35 -19.29
CA ILE A 480 -7.08 -36.30 -20.31
C ILE A 480 -8.30 -36.33 -21.24
N SER A 481 -8.74 -37.52 -21.65
CA SER A 481 -9.94 -37.68 -22.47
C SER A 481 -11.20 -37.16 -21.76
N GLU A 482 -11.33 -37.41 -20.46
CA GLU A 482 -12.43 -36.89 -19.65
C GLU A 482 -12.39 -35.36 -19.48
N ILE A 483 -11.19 -34.79 -19.35
CA ILE A 483 -10.98 -33.34 -19.22
C ILE A 483 -11.35 -32.62 -20.51
N LEU A 484 -10.98 -33.19 -21.66
CA LEU A 484 -11.17 -32.61 -22.98
C LEU A 484 -12.58 -32.78 -23.54
N ASN A 485 -13.39 -33.67 -22.96
CA ASN A 485 -14.81 -33.85 -23.29
C ASN A 485 -15.08 -33.99 -24.81
N GLY A 486 -14.28 -34.82 -25.49
CA GLY A 486 -14.45 -35.12 -26.91
C GLY A 486 -13.55 -34.34 -27.88
N VAL A 487 -12.68 -33.44 -27.40
CA VAL A 487 -11.61 -32.87 -28.24
C VAL A 487 -10.57 -33.96 -28.55
N SER A 488 -10.15 -34.04 -29.81
CA SER A 488 -9.14 -35.01 -30.26
C SER A 488 -7.77 -34.68 -29.67
N VAL A 489 -7.00 -35.72 -29.34
CA VAL A 489 -5.63 -35.62 -28.83
C VAL A 489 -4.69 -36.23 -29.85
N VAL A 490 -3.66 -35.49 -30.21
CA VAL A 490 -2.59 -35.93 -31.13
C VAL A 490 -1.50 -36.69 -30.38
N ASP A 491 -1.10 -36.19 -29.22
CA ASP A 491 0.01 -36.72 -28.45
C ASP A 491 -0.17 -36.39 -26.97
N VAL A 492 0.34 -37.27 -26.10
CA VAL A 492 0.43 -37.01 -24.65
C VAL A 492 1.83 -37.38 -24.20
N LYS A 493 2.46 -36.44 -23.51
CA LYS A 493 3.83 -36.55 -23.00
C LYS A 493 3.88 -36.16 -21.53
N LYS A 494 4.99 -36.50 -20.90
CA LYS A 494 5.35 -36.04 -19.56
C LYS A 494 6.63 -35.20 -19.64
N THR A 495 6.66 -34.12 -18.88
CA THR A 495 7.86 -33.27 -18.75
C THR A 495 8.67 -33.67 -17.51
N ALA A 496 9.97 -33.40 -17.51
CA ALA A 496 10.81 -33.59 -16.33
C ALA A 496 10.38 -32.72 -15.13
N SER A 497 9.62 -31.64 -15.37
CA SER A 497 8.99 -30.80 -14.33
C SER A 497 7.67 -31.37 -13.80
N ASP A 498 7.36 -32.64 -14.12
CA ASP A 498 6.15 -33.36 -13.70
C ASP A 498 4.84 -32.77 -14.25
N ASP A 499 4.90 -31.96 -15.31
CA ASP A 499 3.71 -31.49 -16.04
C ASP A 499 3.31 -32.52 -17.12
N ILE A 500 2.00 -32.65 -17.34
CA ILE A 500 1.44 -33.42 -18.47
C ILE A 500 1.35 -32.48 -19.68
N LEU A 501 1.99 -32.84 -20.79
CA LEU A 501 1.93 -32.10 -22.04
C LEU A 501 0.94 -32.82 -22.98
N VAL A 502 -0.10 -32.11 -23.41
CA VAL A 502 -1.16 -32.62 -24.28
C VAL A 502 -1.16 -31.83 -25.57
N VAL A 503 -1.05 -32.53 -26.70
CA VAL A 503 -1.03 -31.91 -28.03
C VAL A 503 -2.39 -32.04 -28.68
N LEU A 504 -2.97 -30.90 -29.07
CA LEU A 504 -4.22 -30.83 -29.81
C LEU A 504 -3.93 -30.60 -31.31
N PRO A 505 -4.87 -30.96 -32.21
CA PRO A 505 -4.68 -30.82 -33.65
C PRO A 505 -4.34 -29.41 -34.14
N SER A 506 -4.79 -28.37 -33.43
CA SER A 506 -4.62 -26.98 -33.84
C SER A 506 -4.58 -26.00 -32.67
N GLY A 507 -3.89 -24.88 -32.87
CA GLY A 507 -3.88 -23.74 -31.95
C GLY A 507 -5.25 -23.08 -31.80
N LYS A 508 -6.17 -23.30 -32.75
CA LYS A 508 -7.57 -22.88 -32.61
C LYS A 508 -8.26 -23.64 -31.47
N GLU A 509 -8.10 -24.96 -31.41
CA GLU A 509 -8.65 -25.76 -30.30
C GLU A 509 -8.02 -25.38 -28.97
N ILE A 510 -6.73 -25.01 -28.97
CA ILE A 510 -6.06 -24.49 -27.77
C ILE A 510 -6.74 -23.19 -27.29
N ALA A 511 -6.93 -22.22 -28.19
CA ALA A 511 -7.56 -20.95 -27.85
C ALA A 511 -9.02 -21.10 -27.38
N GLU A 512 -9.77 -22.04 -27.97
CA GLU A 512 -11.18 -22.29 -27.66
C GLU A 512 -11.40 -23.29 -26.52
N LEU A 513 -10.33 -23.87 -25.97
CA LEU A 513 -10.38 -24.91 -24.94
C LEU A 513 -11.16 -24.45 -23.69
N LYS A 514 -12.11 -25.27 -23.25
CA LYS A 514 -12.87 -25.05 -22.01
C LYS A 514 -12.49 -26.10 -20.96
N PRO A 515 -11.50 -25.83 -20.11
CA PRO A 515 -10.99 -26.80 -19.14
C PRO A 515 -12.04 -27.12 -18.05
N GLN A 516 -12.13 -28.40 -17.67
CA GLN A 516 -12.91 -28.84 -16.50
C GLN A 516 -12.02 -28.89 -15.26
N PHE A 517 -11.89 -27.77 -14.55
CA PHE A 517 -10.92 -27.62 -13.44
C PHE A 517 -11.08 -28.68 -12.33
N ASP A 518 -12.30 -29.08 -11.99
CA ASP A 518 -12.56 -30.13 -10.99
C ASP A 518 -11.94 -31.48 -11.36
N LYS A 519 -11.88 -31.80 -12.66
CA LYS A 519 -11.23 -33.01 -13.16
C LYS A 519 -9.71 -32.82 -13.24
N MET A 520 -9.25 -31.66 -13.69
CA MET A 520 -7.82 -31.35 -13.75
C MET A 520 -7.15 -31.41 -12.38
N ARG A 521 -7.85 -31.04 -11.30
CA ARG A 521 -7.37 -31.19 -9.91
C ARG A 521 -7.03 -32.64 -9.54
N LYS A 522 -7.66 -33.62 -10.20
CA LYS A 522 -7.46 -35.06 -9.97
C LYS A 522 -6.39 -35.68 -10.87
N ALA A 523 -6.01 -35.02 -11.96
CA ALA A 523 -4.97 -35.50 -12.86
C ALA A 523 -3.63 -35.62 -12.11
N PRO A 524 -2.73 -36.57 -12.45
CA PRO A 524 -1.41 -36.63 -11.84
C PRO A 524 -0.52 -35.46 -12.29
N GLY A 525 0.65 -35.32 -11.68
CA GLY A 525 1.59 -34.26 -12.04
C GLY A 525 1.30 -32.89 -11.42
N ARG A 526 2.13 -31.91 -11.76
CA ARG A 526 2.05 -30.52 -11.28
C ARG A 526 0.93 -29.74 -11.99
N GLY A 527 0.97 -29.71 -13.32
CA GLY A 527 -0.03 -29.05 -14.16
C GLY A 527 -0.25 -29.74 -15.49
N ILE A 528 -1.19 -29.21 -16.28
CA ILE A 528 -1.49 -29.69 -17.64
C ILE A 528 -1.20 -28.57 -18.63
N LEU A 529 -0.27 -28.84 -19.54
CA LEU A 529 0.17 -27.99 -20.62
C LEU A 529 -0.47 -28.45 -21.93
N PHE A 530 -1.35 -27.64 -22.50
CA PHE A 530 -1.91 -27.88 -23.82
C PHE A 530 -1.12 -27.12 -24.86
N THR A 531 -0.82 -27.73 -26.00
CA THR A 531 -0.17 -27.06 -27.14
C THR A 531 -0.69 -27.57 -28.48
N GLY A 532 -0.55 -26.77 -29.53
CA GLY A 532 -0.93 -27.14 -30.90
C GLY A 532 -0.33 -26.17 -31.92
N LEU A 533 -0.22 -26.60 -33.17
CA LEU A 533 0.31 -25.76 -34.26
C LEU A 533 -0.51 -24.50 -34.42
N ALA A 534 0.15 -23.34 -34.51
CA ALA A 534 -0.56 -22.09 -34.65
C ALA A 534 -1.31 -22.03 -36.01
N PRO A 535 -2.44 -21.31 -36.09
CA PRO A 535 -3.14 -21.13 -37.36
C PRO A 535 -2.24 -20.46 -38.41
N ASN A 536 -2.37 -20.88 -39.67
CA ASN A 536 -1.64 -20.28 -40.79
C ASN A 536 -1.87 -18.76 -40.85
N GLY A 537 -0.80 -17.99 -41.03
CA GLY A 537 -0.86 -16.53 -41.10
C GLY A 537 -0.98 -15.82 -39.75
N SER A 538 -0.98 -16.54 -38.62
CA SER A 538 -1.00 -15.93 -37.28
C SER A 538 0.30 -15.25 -36.88
N GLY A 539 1.42 -15.57 -37.54
CA GLY A 539 2.75 -15.08 -37.18
C GLY A 539 3.44 -15.85 -36.04
N PHE A 540 2.79 -16.90 -35.52
CA PHE A 540 3.32 -17.78 -34.47
C PHE A 540 3.57 -19.18 -35.01
N ASP A 541 4.46 -19.94 -34.37
CA ASP A 541 4.72 -21.34 -34.70
C ASP A 541 3.75 -22.29 -33.97
N PHE A 542 3.46 -22.01 -32.70
CA PHE A 542 2.54 -22.82 -31.89
C PHE A 542 1.82 -21.99 -30.83
N TYR A 543 0.66 -22.48 -30.41
CA TYR A 543 -0.10 -21.95 -29.29
C TYR A 543 0.05 -22.85 -28.07
N SER A 544 -0.06 -22.26 -26.88
CA SER A 544 -0.03 -23.00 -25.61
C SER A 544 -1.05 -22.46 -24.62
N ARG A 545 -1.47 -23.29 -23.65
CA ARG A 545 -2.19 -22.89 -22.42
C ARG A 545 -1.76 -23.79 -21.27
N PHE A 546 -1.66 -23.25 -20.06
CA PHE A 546 -1.15 -23.99 -18.91
C PHE A 546 -2.09 -23.87 -17.71
N PHE A 547 -2.48 -25.02 -17.15
CA PHE A 547 -3.45 -25.10 -16.06
C PHE A 547 -2.86 -25.79 -14.83
N CYS A 548 -2.94 -25.14 -13.68
CA CYS A 548 -2.39 -25.61 -12.40
C CYS A 548 -3.38 -25.52 -11.22
N PRO A 549 -4.65 -25.97 -11.37
CA PRO A 549 -5.70 -25.73 -10.37
C PRO A 549 -5.40 -26.34 -8.99
N LYS A 550 -4.47 -27.30 -8.91
CA LYS A 550 -3.97 -27.87 -7.64
C LYS A 550 -3.24 -26.86 -6.76
N TYR A 551 -2.65 -25.83 -7.36
CA TYR A 551 -1.87 -24.79 -6.67
C TYR A 551 -2.67 -23.51 -6.47
N GLY A 552 -3.99 -23.56 -6.63
CA GLY A 552 -4.88 -22.41 -6.48
C GLY A 552 -4.90 -21.45 -7.66
N ILE A 553 -4.15 -21.75 -8.73
CA ILE A 553 -4.13 -21.00 -9.99
C ILE A 553 -4.78 -21.86 -11.06
N ASP A 554 -6.03 -21.58 -11.41
CA ASP A 554 -6.74 -22.40 -12.40
C ASP A 554 -6.05 -22.36 -13.77
N GLU A 555 -5.63 -21.18 -14.24
CA GLU A 555 -4.85 -20.97 -15.47
C GLU A 555 -3.75 -19.93 -15.24
N ASP A 556 -2.52 -20.25 -15.64
CA ASP A 556 -1.38 -19.32 -15.60
C ASP A 556 -1.36 -18.46 -16.88
N PRO A 557 -1.26 -17.12 -16.80
CA PRO A 557 -1.30 -16.26 -17.98
C PRO A 557 -0.22 -16.54 -19.01
N VAL A 558 1.05 -16.64 -18.58
CA VAL A 558 2.21 -16.93 -19.43
C VAL A 558 3.28 -17.68 -18.66
N THR A 559 3.58 -18.92 -19.07
CA THR A 559 4.38 -19.87 -18.30
C THR A 559 5.74 -20.10 -18.96
N GLY A 560 6.77 -19.39 -18.51
CA GLY A 560 8.12 -19.55 -19.07
C GLY A 560 8.67 -20.97 -18.96
N SER A 561 8.50 -21.64 -17.81
CA SER A 561 9.00 -23.01 -17.61
C SER A 561 8.37 -24.04 -18.56
N ALA A 562 7.07 -23.90 -18.87
CA ALA A 562 6.39 -24.72 -19.87
C ALA A 562 7.04 -24.56 -21.25
N HIS A 563 7.46 -23.35 -21.61
CA HIS A 563 8.10 -23.08 -22.89
C HIS A 563 9.52 -23.65 -23.00
N CYS A 564 10.21 -23.92 -21.88
CA CYS A 564 11.45 -24.69 -21.89
C CYS A 564 11.23 -26.16 -22.31
N ALA A 565 10.05 -26.72 -22.03
CA ALA A 565 9.67 -28.07 -22.48
C ALA A 565 9.15 -28.04 -23.93
N LEU A 566 8.34 -27.04 -24.28
CA LEU A 566 7.80 -26.87 -25.63
C LEU A 566 8.90 -26.61 -26.67
N ALA A 567 9.98 -25.93 -26.30
CA ALA A 567 11.13 -25.73 -27.18
C ALA A 567 11.69 -27.07 -27.69
N ALA A 568 11.90 -28.03 -26.78
CA ALA A 568 12.38 -29.37 -27.13
C ALA A 568 11.34 -30.16 -27.94
N TYR A 569 10.07 -30.12 -27.52
CA TYR A 569 9.00 -30.83 -28.23
C TYR A 569 8.83 -30.34 -29.68
N TRP A 570 8.71 -29.03 -29.88
CA TRP A 570 8.50 -28.46 -31.20
C TRP A 570 9.76 -28.45 -32.07
N ASN A 571 10.97 -28.51 -31.49
CA ASN A 571 12.19 -28.75 -32.25
C ASN A 571 12.17 -30.10 -32.96
N ASP A 572 11.75 -31.16 -32.27
CA ASP A 572 11.59 -32.50 -32.85
C ASP A 572 10.51 -32.53 -33.94
N LYS A 573 9.43 -31.77 -33.78
CA LYS A 573 8.30 -31.76 -34.74
C LYS A 573 8.46 -30.84 -35.93
N LEU A 574 9.13 -29.71 -35.77
CA LEU A 574 9.25 -28.67 -36.79
C LEU A 574 10.66 -28.55 -37.39
N GLU A 575 11.64 -29.26 -36.84
CA GLU A 575 13.05 -29.22 -37.26
C GLU A 575 13.64 -27.80 -37.26
N LYS A 576 13.20 -26.97 -36.30
CA LYS A 576 13.62 -25.56 -36.12
C LYS A 576 14.13 -25.31 -34.70
N CYS A 577 15.02 -24.34 -34.53
CA CYS A 577 15.52 -23.94 -33.20
C CYS A 577 14.94 -22.61 -32.70
N ASP A 578 14.47 -21.76 -33.60
CA ASP A 578 13.86 -20.47 -33.27
C ASP A 578 12.35 -20.56 -33.45
N PHE A 579 11.61 -20.14 -32.43
CA PHE A 579 10.14 -20.15 -32.41
C PHE A 579 9.58 -18.83 -31.90
N VAL A 580 8.44 -18.44 -32.46
CA VAL A 580 7.56 -17.41 -31.86
C VAL A 580 6.33 -18.11 -31.33
N ALA A 581 6.18 -18.15 -30.01
CA ALA A 581 5.09 -18.84 -29.33
C ALA A 581 4.06 -17.86 -28.80
N TYR A 582 2.78 -18.27 -28.80
CA TYR A 582 1.68 -17.53 -28.19
C TYR A 582 0.99 -18.36 -27.11
N GLN A 583 1.04 -17.90 -25.84
CA GLN A 583 0.23 -18.50 -24.79
C GLN A 583 -1.17 -17.89 -24.82
N ALA A 584 -2.16 -18.66 -25.26
CA ALA A 584 -3.51 -18.22 -25.55
C ALA A 584 -4.42 -18.19 -24.30
N SER A 585 -3.89 -17.69 -23.18
CA SER A 585 -4.70 -17.38 -21.99
C SER A 585 -5.57 -16.13 -22.24
N PRO A 586 -6.54 -15.80 -21.36
CA PRO A 586 -7.32 -14.56 -21.50
C PRO A 586 -6.46 -13.28 -21.54
N ARG A 587 -5.31 -13.30 -20.87
CA ARG A 587 -4.33 -12.20 -20.91
C ARG A 587 -3.42 -12.29 -22.11
N GLY A 588 -3.15 -13.47 -22.66
CA GLY A 588 -2.28 -13.63 -23.83
C GLY A 588 -0.81 -13.31 -23.53
N GLY A 589 0.12 -13.95 -24.22
CA GLY A 589 1.55 -13.62 -24.09
C GLY A 589 2.38 -14.15 -25.24
N ILE A 590 3.42 -13.40 -25.60
CA ILE A 590 4.31 -13.72 -26.71
C ILE A 590 5.69 -14.04 -26.17
N LEU A 591 6.25 -15.18 -26.60
CA LEU A 591 7.59 -15.61 -26.25
C LEU A 591 8.39 -15.85 -27.53
N ASP A 592 9.54 -15.20 -27.63
CA ASP A 592 10.57 -15.54 -28.61
C ASP A 592 11.48 -16.60 -27.97
N ILE A 593 11.65 -17.74 -28.63
CA ILE A 593 12.33 -18.90 -28.05
C ILE A 593 13.47 -19.28 -28.99
N HIS A 594 14.66 -19.44 -28.42
CA HIS A 594 15.79 -20.07 -29.12
C HIS A 594 16.28 -21.28 -28.35
N LEU A 595 16.26 -22.44 -28.99
CA LEU A 595 16.81 -23.68 -28.47
C LEU A 595 18.27 -23.85 -28.90
N ASP A 596 19.18 -23.80 -27.93
CA ASP A 596 20.57 -24.18 -28.12
C ASP A 596 20.76 -25.66 -27.80
N ASN A 597 20.61 -26.49 -28.84
CA ASN A 597 20.79 -27.94 -28.76
C ASN A 597 22.19 -28.37 -28.31
N LYS A 598 23.24 -27.56 -28.58
CA LYS A 598 24.61 -27.94 -28.22
C LYS A 598 24.84 -27.85 -26.72
N ASN A 599 24.33 -26.78 -26.11
CA ASN A 599 24.51 -26.50 -24.69
C ASN A 599 23.32 -26.95 -23.82
N GLN A 600 22.27 -27.50 -24.43
CA GLN A 600 21.02 -27.90 -23.76
C GLN A 600 20.39 -26.73 -22.99
N ARG A 601 20.31 -25.57 -23.66
CA ARG A 601 19.75 -24.33 -23.10
C ARG A 601 18.58 -23.82 -23.94
N VAL A 602 17.63 -23.19 -23.27
CA VAL A 602 16.53 -22.44 -23.89
C VAL A 602 16.72 -20.98 -23.53
N LEU A 603 16.87 -20.15 -24.56
CA LEU A 603 16.86 -18.70 -24.42
C LEU A 603 15.43 -18.23 -24.63
N LEU A 604 14.78 -17.83 -23.54
CA LEU A 604 13.43 -17.27 -23.57
C LEU A 604 13.52 -15.75 -23.61
N ARG A 605 12.94 -15.15 -24.64
CA ARG A 605 12.93 -13.71 -24.87
C ARG A 605 11.51 -13.19 -24.78
N GLY A 606 11.36 -12.05 -24.14
CA GLY A 606 10.07 -11.38 -24.06
C GLY A 606 10.21 -9.89 -23.80
N LYS A 607 9.14 -9.17 -24.12
CA LYS A 607 8.93 -7.79 -23.69
C LYS A 607 8.31 -7.78 -22.29
N ALA A 608 8.41 -6.63 -21.63
CA ALA A 608 7.70 -6.35 -20.41
C ALA A 608 7.30 -4.88 -20.38
N ILE A 609 6.29 -4.57 -19.59
CA ILE A 609 5.81 -3.20 -19.37
C ILE A 609 5.46 -2.99 -17.90
N THR A 610 6.00 -1.93 -17.30
CA THR A 610 5.61 -1.48 -15.97
C THR A 610 4.22 -0.85 -16.02
N VAL A 611 3.29 -1.37 -15.19
CA VAL A 611 1.88 -0.94 -15.16
C VAL A 611 1.54 -0.15 -13.90
N MET A 612 2.20 -0.45 -12.78
CA MET A 612 2.02 0.26 -11.52
C MET A 612 3.36 0.46 -10.85
N GLU A 613 3.50 1.58 -10.13
CA GLU A 613 4.62 1.83 -9.22
C GLU A 613 4.08 2.32 -7.88
N GLY A 614 4.74 1.96 -6.79
CA GLY A 614 4.28 2.33 -5.47
C GLY A 614 5.29 2.09 -4.36
N SER A 615 4.81 2.17 -3.13
CA SER A 615 5.62 1.96 -1.93
C SER A 615 4.82 1.26 -0.83
N LEU A 616 5.40 0.20 -0.26
CA LEU A 616 4.85 -0.49 0.91
C LEU A 616 5.23 0.28 2.18
N LEU A 617 4.23 0.47 3.07
CA LEU A 617 4.35 1.27 4.29
C LEU A 617 4.74 0.46 5.54
N VAL A 618 4.90 -0.86 5.41
CA VAL A 618 4.85 -1.82 6.53
C VAL A 618 6.19 -2.34 7.03
#